data_AF-A0A151QUM9-F1
#
_entry.id   AF-A0A151QUM9-F1
#
_cell.length_a   1.000
_cell.length_b   1.000
_cell.length_c   1.000
_cell.angle_alpha   90.00
_cell.angle_beta   90.00
_cell.angle_gamma   90.00
#
_symmetry.space_group_name_H-M   'P 1'
#
loop_
_entity.id
_entity.type
_entity.pdbx_description
1 polymer ?
#
loop_
_entity_poly.entity_id
_entity_poly.type
_entity_poly.pdbx_seq_one_letter_code
_entity_poly.pdbx_strand_id
1 'polypeptide(L)'
;MVLPSVIDQMQGTFLGGRNLVHRALIANEVVDEAKQKNRNCMIFKVDFEKAYDSVNWEFLLYMLHRLSFCDKWRLWIKECLKSSKVSVLVNGSPTNEFYTQKGLR
;
A
#
# COMPACT_ATOMS: atom_id res chain seq x y z
N MET A 1 -19.77 -0.07 -5.93
CA MET A 1 -18.50 0.57 -5.51
C MET A 1 -17.50 -0.55 -5.31
N VAL A 2 -16.31 -0.50 -5.92
CA VAL A 2 -15.37 -1.66 -5.94
C VAL A 2 -14.64 -1.84 -4.59
N LEU A 3 -14.28 -0.74 -3.92
CA LEU A 3 -13.45 -0.79 -2.71
C LEU A 3 -13.98 -1.67 -1.57
N PRO A 4 -15.29 -1.66 -1.21
CA PRO A 4 -15.80 -2.52 -0.15
C PRO A 4 -15.63 -4.03 -0.37
N SER A 5 -15.56 -4.50 -1.62
CA SER A 5 -15.33 -5.93 -1.93
C SER A 5 -13.85 -6.30 -1.98
N VAL A 6 -12.95 -5.32 -2.03
CA VAL A 6 -11.50 -5.53 -2.11
C VAL A 6 -10.83 -5.39 -0.74
N ILE A 7 -11.35 -4.49 0.10
CA ILE A 7 -10.74 -4.15 1.38
C ILE A 7 -11.16 -5.16 2.44
N ASP A 8 -10.20 -5.97 2.89
CA ASP A 8 -10.41 -6.92 3.98
C ASP A 8 -10.72 -6.22 5.31
N GLN A 9 -11.47 -6.87 6.19
CA GLN A 9 -11.83 -6.32 7.49
C GLN A 9 -10.63 -6.09 8.41
N MET A 10 -9.51 -6.78 8.19
CA MET A 10 -8.28 -6.68 8.96
C MET A 10 -7.34 -5.57 8.49
N GLN A 11 -7.56 -4.97 7.31
CA GLN A 11 -6.75 -3.86 6.83
C GLN A 11 -6.89 -2.62 7.74
N GLY A 12 -5.88 -2.34 8.55
CA GLY A 12 -6.00 -1.37 9.65
C GLY A 12 -5.72 0.08 9.30
N THR A 13 -5.04 0.36 8.18
CA THR A 13 -4.46 1.66 7.88
C THR A 13 -5.07 2.29 6.61
N PHE A 14 -4.93 3.61 6.48
CA PHE A 14 -5.39 4.41 5.33
C PHE A 14 -6.90 4.32 5.04
N LEU A 15 -7.71 4.05 6.06
CA LEU A 15 -9.17 3.91 5.95
C LEU A 15 -9.87 4.68 7.07
N GLY A 16 -10.85 5.50 6.71
CA GLY A 16 -11.68 6.21 7.68
C GLY A 16 -12.38 5.24 8.64
N GLY A 17 -12.39 5.58 9.93
CA GLY A 17 -13.01 4.74 10.96
C GLY A 17 -12.21 3.51 11.38
N ARG A 18 -11.00 3.28 10.85
CA ARG A 18 -10.09 2.21 11.30
C ARG A 18 -8.89 2.82 12.04
N ASN A 19 -8.62 2.31 13.25
CA ASN A 19 -7.58 2.85 14.13
C ASN A 19 -6.42 1.85 14.29
N LEU A 20 -5.19 2.33 14.15
CA LEU A 20 -3.96 1.53 14.30
C LEU A 20 -3.80 0.99 15.73
N VAL A 21 -4.12 1.79 16.74
CA VAL A 21 -4.04 1.39 18.16
C VAL A 21 -4.94 0.21 18.45
N HIS A 22 -6.14 0.19 17.87
CA HIS A 22 -7.06 -0.94 18.02
C HIS A 22 -6.49 -2.23 17.41
N ARG A 23 -5.76 -2.15 16.29
CA ARG A 23 -5.11 -3.31 15.69
C ARG A 23 -3.92 -3.81 16.52
N ALA A 24 -3.16 -2.90 17.12
CA ALA A 24 -2.09 -3.26 18.04
C ALA A 24 -2.65 -3.97 19.29
N LEU A 25 -3.80 -3.53 19.80
CA LEU A 25 -4.49 -4.17 20.91
C LEU A 25 -4.92 -5.61 20.58
N ILE A 26 -5.59 -5.82 19.45
CA ILE A 26 -6.00 -7.17 19.01
C ILE A 26 -4.79 -8.11 18.88
N ALA A 27 -3.68 -7.62 18.29
CA ALA A 27 -2.46 -8.43 18.17
C ALA A 27 -1.89 -8.82 19.54
N ASN A 28 -1.90 -7.90 20.52
CA ASN A 28 -1.47 -8.18 21.89
C ASN A 28 -2.38 -9.22 22.56
N GLU A 29 -3.69 -9.10 22.42
CA GLU A 29 -4.66 -10.06 22.98
C GLU A 29 -4.42 -11.48 22.44
N VAL A 30 -4.17 -11.65 21.14
CA VAL A 30 -3.85 -12.95 20.53
C VAL A 30 -2.57 -13.55 21.12
N VAL A 31 -1.54 -12.72 21.33
CA VAL A 31 -0.27 -13.17 21.93
C VAL A 31 -0.47 -13.56 23.40
N ASP A 32 -1.23 -12.78 24.15
CA ASP A 32 -1.47 -13.04 25.57
C ASP A 32 -2.36 -14.27 25.77
N GLU A 33 -3.35 -14.50 24.89
CA GLU A 33 -4.15 -15.73 24.88
C GLU A 33 -3.26 -16.97 24.62
N ALA A 34 -2.34 -16.88 23.65
CA ALA A 34 -1.41 -17.97 23.37
C ALA A 34 -0.52 -18.31 24.57
N LYS A 35 -0.01 -17.28 25.27
CA LYS A 35 0.76 -17.46 26.51
C LYS A 35 -0.08 -18.12 27.61
N GLN A 36 -1.29 -17.63 27.86
CA GLN A 36 -2.18 -18.18 28.89
C GLN A 36 -2.54 -19.64 28.63
N LYS A 37 -2.70 -20.03 27.36
CA LYS A 37 -3.03 -21.40 26.95
C LYS A 37 -1.79 -22.29 26.76
N ASN A 38 -0.59 -21.80 27.07
CA ASN A 38 0.70 -22.48 26.86
C ASN A 38 0.84 -23.03 25.42
N ARG A 39 0.36 -22.28 24.43
CA ARG A 39 0.44 -22.63 23.01
C ARG A 39 1.67 -21.99 22.38
N ASN A 40 2.42 -22.77 21.61
CA ASN A 40 3.48 -22.23 20.78
C ASN A 40 2.87 -21.26 19.75
N CYS A 41 3.44 -20.06 19.65
CA CYS A 41 3.04 -19.06 18.65
C CYS A 41 4.27 -18.55 17.90
N MET A 42 4.05 -18.16 16.64
CA MET A 42 5.05 -17.51 15.80
C MET A 42 4.43 -16.24 15.24
N ILE A 43 5.15 -15.12 15.32
CA ILE A 43 4.75 -13.87 14.68
C ILE A 43 5.63 -13.67 13.47
N PHE A 44 5.00 -13.56 12.30
CA PHE A 44 5.69 -13.22 11.06
C PHE A 44 5.45 -11.74 10.74
N LYS A 45 6.51 -10.94 10.85
CA LYS A 45 6.48 -9.52 10.51
C LYS A 45 7.12 -9.32 9.14
N VAL A 46 6.35 -8.77 8.21
CA VAL A 46 6.81 -8.39 6.86
C VAL A 46 6.72 -6.90 6.72
N ASP A 47 7.72 -6.31 6.07
CA ASP A 47 7.73 -4.91 5.69
C ASP A 47 8.24 -4.76 4.25
N PHE A 48 7.80 -3.71 3.56
CA PHE A 48 8.22 -3.43 2.19
C PHE A 48 9.22 -2.28 2.16
N GLU A 49 10.41 -2.54 1.64
CA GLU A 49 11.40 -1.48 1.41
C GLU A 49 10.85 -0.48 0.37
N LYS A 50 10.71 0.79 0.80
CA LYS A 50 10.21 1.90 -0.02
C LYS A 50 8.92 1.53 -0.76
N ALA A 51 7.93 1.05 -0.01
CA ALA A 51 6.67 0.49 -0.53
C ALA A 51 6.05 1.33 -1.66
N TYR A 52 6.06 2.66 -1.52
CA TYR A 52 5.52 3.56 -2.54
C TYR A 52 6.45 3.81 -3.71
N ASP A 53 7.79 3.82 -3.55
CA ASP A 53 8.71 4.04 -4.68
C ASP A 53 8.89 2.77 -5.55
N SER A 54 8.55 1.60 -5.00
CA SER A 54 8.82 0.30 -5.62
C SER A 54 7.63 -0.27 -6.43
N VAL A 55 6.47 0.41 -6.44
CA VAL A 55 5.26 -0.10 -7.11
C VAL A 55 5.44 -0.20 -8.62
N ASN A 56 5.35 -1.40 -9.17
CA ASN A 56 5.33 -1.62 -10.62
C ASN A 56 3.95 -1.21 -11.21
N TRP A 57 3.95 -0.30 -12.18
CA TRP A 57 2.73 0.25 -12.75
C TRP A 57 1.95 -0.74 -13.61
N GLU A 58 2.62 -1.62 -14.34
CA GLU A 58 1.96 -2.65 -15.14
C GLU A 58 1.21 -3.62 -14.24
N PHE A 59 1.84 -4.04 -13.14
CA PHE A 59 1.20 -4.88 -12.13
C PHE A 59 0.01 -4.16 -11.47
N LEU A 60 0.15 -2.88 -11.12
CA LEU A 60 -0.95 -2.10 -10.57
C LEU A 60 -2.15 -2.02 -11.53
N LEU A 61 -1.91 -1.68 -12.79
CA LEU A 61 -2.98 -1.59 -13.81
C LEU A 61 -3.62 -2.96 -14.10
N TYR A 62 -2.80 -4.02 -14.11
CA TYR A 62 -3.28 -5.40 -14.19
C TYR A 62 -4.20 -5.74 -13.02
N MET A 63 -3.79 -5.44 -11.78
CA MET A 63 -4.60 -5.72 -10.59
C MET A 63 -5.89 -4.90 -10.58
N LEU A 64 -5.86 -3.62 -10.95
CA LEU A 64 -7.08 -2.81 -11.06
C LEU A 64 -8.08 -3.42 -12.07
N HIS A 65 -7.59 -3.96 -13.19
CA HIS A 65 -8.44 -4.69 -14.13
C HIS A 65 -9.02 -5.97 -13.52
N ARG A 66 -8.19 -6.78 -12.85
CA ARG A 66 -8.64 -8.02 -12.17
C ARG A 66 -9.64 -7.77 -11.05
N LEU A 67 -9.52 -6.65 -10.37
CA LEU A 67 -10.45 -6.20 -9.32
C LEU A 67 -11.70 -5.51 -9.87
N SER A 68 -11.92 -5.55 -11.20
CA SER A 68 -13.12 -5.02 -11.86
C SER A 68 -13.29 -3.50 -11.76
N PHE A 69 -12.18 -2.73 -11.66
CA PHE A 69 -12.25 -1.29 -11.88
C PHE A 69 -12.54 -1.00 -13.36
N CYS A 70 -13.49 -0.10 -13.62
CA CYS A 70 -13.88 0.22 -14.99
C CYS A 70 -12.77 0.97 -15.74
N ASP A 71 -12.85 0.92 -17.07
CA ASP A 71 -11.83 1.43 -17.98
C ASP A 71 -11.51 2.91 -17.74
N LYS A 72 -12.54 3.71 -17.49
CA LYS A 72 -12.40 5.15 -17.20
C LYS A 72 -11.50 5.41 -15.99
N TRP A 73 -11.68 4.65 -14.90
CA TRP A 73 -10.83 4.76 -13.71
C TRP A 73 -9.39 4.31 -13.97
N ARG A 74 -9.22 3.19 -14.69
CA ARG A 74 -7.89 2.68 -15.03
C ARG A 74 -7.13 3.63 -15.94
N LEU A 75 -7.81 4.27 -16.89
CA LEU A 75 -7.24 5.30 -17.76
C LEU A 75 -6.79 6.51 -16.95
N TRP A 76 -7.62 7.03 -16.04
CA TRP A 76 -7.23 8.15 -15.18
C TRP A 76 -6.00 7.83 -14.35
N ILE A 77 -5.95 6.66 -13.70
CA ILE A 77 -4.78 6.24 -12.92
C ILE A 77 -3.54 6.15 -13.82
N LYS A 78 -3.66 5.54 -15.00
CA LYS A 78 -2.56 5.42 -15.96
C LYS A 78 -2.00 6.78 -16.37
N GLU A 79 -2.85 7.76 -16.65
CA GLU A 79 -2.43 9.12 -17.01
C GLU A 79 -1.74 9.83 -15.83
N CYS A 80 -2.28 9.70 -14.61
CA CYS A 80 -1.62 10.22 -13.40
C CYS A 80 -0.20 9.67 -13.26
N LEU A 81 -0.02 8.34 -13.37
CA LEU A 81 1.29 7.70 -13.26
C LEU A 81 2.27 8.21 -14.33
N LYS A 82 1.84 8.24 -15.59
CA LYS A 82 2.71 8.66 -16.71
C LYS A 82 3.09 10.14 -16.70
N SER A 83 2.24 10.98 -16.13
CA SER A 83 2.47 12.43 -16.07
C SER A 83 3.53 12.83 -15.02
N SER A 84 3.92 11.91 -14.13
CA SER A 84 4.83 12.20 -13.02
C SER A 84 6.27 12.42 -13.47
N LYS A 85 6.81 13.60 -13.17
CA LYS A 85 8.21 13.98 -13.35
C LYS A 85 8.86 14.29 -12.01
N VAL A 86 10.15 13.98 -11.89
CA VAL A 86 10.93 14.22 -10.67
C VAL A 86 12.30 14.78 -11.06
N SER A 87 12.84 15.66 -10.22
CA SER A 87 14.24 16.08 -10.21
C SER A 87 14.91 15.63 -8.91
N VAL A 88 16.22 15.39 -8.93
CA VAL A 88 17.00 15.10 -7.72
C VAL A 88 17.69 16.37 -7.27
N LEU A 89 17.68 16.65 -5.96
CA LEU A 89 18.49 17.74 -5.40
C LEU A 89 19.92 17.25 -5.17
N VAL A 90 20.90 17.89 -5.80
CA VAL A 90 22.33 17.68 -5.58
C VAL A 90 22.90 18.95 -4.97
N ASN A 91 23.38 18.87 -3.73
CA ASN A 91 23.85 20.03 -2.95
C ASN A 91 22.82 21.18 -2.88
N GLY A 92 21.53 20.83 -2.74
CA GLY A 92 20.43 21.79 -2.66
C GLY A 92 19.97 22.37 -4.01
N SER A 93 20.64 22.03 -5.12
CA SER A 93 20.25 22.46 -6.47
C SER A 93 19.55 21.33 -7.24
N PRO A 94 18.42 21.59 -7.94
CA PRO A 94 17.73 20.57 -8.71
C PRO A 94 18.48 20.18 -9.98
N THR A 95 18.48 18.88 -10.29
CA THR A 95 18.86 18.37 -11.61
C THR A 95 17.75 18.63 -12.63
N ASN A 96 18.04 18.31 -13.90
CA ASN A 96 17.00 18.19 -14.92
C ASN A 96 15.93 17.18 -14.48
N GLU A 97 14.68 17.46 -14.86
CA GLU A 97 13.57 16.56 -14.63
C GLU A 97 13.67 15.31 -15.52
N PHE A 98 13.18 14.19 -14.99
CA PHE A 98 13.00 12.94 -15.71
C PHE A 98 11.67 12.29 -15.34
N TYR A 99 11.17 11.45 -16.24
CA TYR A 99 9.94 10.69 -15.99
C TYR A 99 10.20 9.53 -15.04
N THR A 100 9.26 9.32 -14.11
CA THR A 100 9.28 8.12 -13.28
C THR A 100 8.79 6.91 -14.08
N GLN A 101 9.24 5.71 -13.69
CA GLN A 101 8.86 4.46 -14.36
C GLN A 101 8.18 3.47 -13.42
N LYS A 102 8.24 3.75 -12.11
CA LYS A 102 7.63 2.98 -11.03
C LYS A 102 7.39 3.90 -9.84
N GLY A 103 6.57 3.42 -8.92
CA GLY A 103 6.24 4.07 -7.67
C GLY A 103 5.01 5.00 -7.76
N LEU A 104 4.51 5.42 -6.62
CA LEU A 104 3.31 6.25 -6.49
C LEU A 104 3.72 7.55 -5.82
N ARG A 105 3.77 8.64 -6.60
CA ARG A 105 4.14 9.99 -6.15
C ARG A 105 3.15 10.99 -6.70
#